data_AF-A0A1C0AAW5-F1
#
_entry.id   AF-A0A1C0AAW5-F1
#
_cell.length_a   1.000
_cell.length_b   1.000
_cell.length_c   1.000
_cell.angle_alpha   90.00
_cell.angle_beta   90.00
_cell.angle_gamma   90.00
#
_symmetry.space_group_name_H-M   'P 1'
#
loop_
_entity.id
_entity.type
_entity.pdbx_description
1 polymer ?
#
loop_
_entity_poly.entity_id
_entity_poly.type
_entity_poly.pdbx_seq_one_letter_code
_entity_poly.pdbx_strand_id
1 'polypeptide(L)'
;MEIEVKIMVDEVLEEKEDICNCEQCKNDIIALALNNIKPRYAGSNNGRVVVDSVDLSSTQTKMDIYRVVLEACEEVKSRPHHNR
;
A
#
# COMPACT_ATOMS: atom_id res chain seq x y z
N MET A 1 3.90 -2.29 -8.43
CA MET A 1 3.68 -1.68 -7.10
C MET A 1 2.21 -1.40 -6.87
N GLU A 2 1.53 -0.63 -7.74
CA GLU A 2 0.08 -0.39 -7.61
C GLU A 2 -0.76 -1.68 -7.53
N ILE A 3 -0.47 -2.66 -8.39
CA ILE A 3 -1.16 -3.96 -8.38
C ILE A 3 -0.98 -4.67 -7.02
N GLU A 4 0.24 -4.73 -6.50
CA GLU A 4 0.55 -5.35 -5.20
C GLU A 4 -0.17 -4.63 -4.04
N VAL A 5 -0.25 -3.30 -4.08
CA VAL A 5 -1.00 -2.53 -3.09
C VAL A 5 -2.49 -2.88 -3.16
N LYS A 6 -3.07 -2.96 -4.36
CA LYS A 6 -4.48 -3.33 -4.53
C LYS A 6 -4.78 -4.72 -3.97
N ILE A 7 -3.93 -5.70 -4.26
CA ILE A 7 -4.05 -7.06 -3.72
C ILE A 7 -3.97 -7.03 -2.20
N MET A 8 -2.97 -6.35 -1.63
CA MET A 8 -2.79 -6.26 -0.18
C MET A 8 -3.97 -5.56 0.52
N VAL A 9 -4.53 -4.52 -0.10
CA VAL A 9 -5.72 -3.84 0.43
C VAL A 9 -6.91 -4.80 0.47
N ASP A 10 -7.11 -5.59 -0.59
CA ASP A 10 -8.17 -6.59 -0.63
C ASP A 10 -7.98 -7.66 0.46
N GLU A 11 -6.78 -8.21 0.60
CA GLU A 11 -6.45 -9.18 1.66
C GLU A 11 -6.71 -8.60 3.07
N VAL A 12 -6.27 -7.37 3.34
CA VAL A 12 -6.48 -6.73 4.65
C VAL A 12 -7.95 -6.45 4.92
N LEU A 13 -8.72 -6.02 3.93
CA LEU A 13 -10.16 -5.74 4.09
C LEU A 13 -10.99 -7.02 4.23
N GLU A 14 -10.54 -8.14 3.67
CA GLU A 14 -11.14 -9.45 3.90
C GLU A 14 -10.88 -9.96 5.33
N GLU A 15 -9.70 -9.68 5.89
CA GLU A 15 -9.34 -10.09 7.25
C GLU A 15 -9.93 -9.19 8.35
N LYS A 16 -10.20 -7.92 8.05
CA LYS A 16 -10.60 -6.90 9.03
C LYS A 16 -12.02 -6.38 8.80
N GLU A 17 -12.97 -6.95 9.53
CA GLU A 17 -14.39 -6.56 9.49
C GLU A 17 -14.67 -5.16 10.05
N ASP A 18 -13.73 -4.56 10.79
CA ASP A 18 -13.89 -3.26 11.45
C ASP A 18 -13.53 -2.06 10.56
N ILE A 19 -13.16 -2.31 9.30
CA ILE A 19 -12.84 -1.29 8.28
C ILE A 19 -13.91 -1.33 7.19
N CYS A 20 -14.39 -0.18 6.73
CA CYS A 20 -15.33 -0.13 5.63
C CYS A 20 -14.67 -0.54 4.31
N ASN A 21 -15.30 -1.48 3.59
CA ASN A 21 -14.86 -1.99 2.29
C ASN A 21 -15.58 -1.38 1.08
N CYS A 22 -16.30 -0.25 1.25
CA CYS A 22 -16.94 0.42 0.12
C CYS A 22 -15.91 0.97 -0.88
N GLU A 23 -16.31 1.18 -2.14
CA GLU A 23 -15.40 1.61 -3.21
C GLU A 23 -14.66 2.91 -2.88
N GLN A 24 -15.32 3.88 -2.24
CA GLN A 24 -14.69 5.14 -1.83
C GLN A 24 -13.60 4.92 -0.76
N CYS A 25 -13.90 4.18 0.31
CA CYS A 25 -12.91 3.87 1.34
C CYS A 25 -11.74 3.06 0.77
N LYS A 26 -12.01 2.07 -0.09
CA LYS A 26 -10.98 1.29 -0.75
C LYS A 26 -10.05 2.17 -1.60
N ASN A 27 -10.62 3.08 -2.39
CA ASN A 27 -9.84 4.01 -3.21
C ASN A 27 -9.00 4.97 -2.36
N ASP A 28 -9.54 5.47 -1.25
CA ASP A 28 -8.82 6.35 -0.32
C ASP A 28 -7.62 5.60 0.32
N ILE A 29 -7.84 4.36 0.77
CA ILE A 29 -6.78 3.51 1.34
C ILE A 29 -5.67 3.28 0.31
N ILE A 30 -6.03 2.93 -0.92
CA ILE A 30 -5.06 2.72 -2.01
C ILE A 30 -4.26 4.01 -2.28
N ALA A 31 -4.94 5.16 -2.38
CA ALA A 31 -4.29 6.43 -2.65
C ALA A 31 -3.33 6.84 -1.52
N LEU A 32 -3.75 6.74 -0.26
CA LEU A 32 -2.92 7.00 0.89
C LEU A 32 -1.73 6.04 0.96
N ALA A 33 -1.94 4.76 0.69
CA ALA A 33 -0.88 3.77 0.70
C ALA A 33 0.18 4.08 -0.38
N LEU A 34 -0.24 4.34 -1.62
CA LEU A 34 0.68 4.67 -2.72
C LEU A 34 1.49 5.94 -2.46
N ASN A 35 0.87 6.95 -1.84
CA ASN A 35 1.56 8.20 -1.48
C ASN A 35 2.61 8.01 -0.38
N ASN A 36 2.43 7.02 0.50
CA ASN A 36 3.31 6.77 1.64
C ASN A 36 4.36 5.66 1.39
N ILE A 37 4.27 4.92 0.28
CA ILE A 37 5.32 3.98 -0.10
C ILE A 37 6.55 4.77 -0.54
N LYS A 38 7.67 4.53 0.16
CA LYS A 38 8.96 5.09 -0.26
C LYS A 38 9.33 4.51 -1.62
N PRO A 39 9.55 5.33 -2.65
CA PRO A 39 10.07 4.83 -3.90
C PRO A 39 11.49 4.31 -3.65
N ARG A 40 11.71 3.00 -3.84
CA ARG A 40 13.02 2.38 -3.77
C ARG A 40 13.87 2.78 -4.99
N TYR A 41 14.18 4.06 -5.15
CA TYR A 41 15.25 4.46 -6.05
C TYR A 41 16.56 4.26 -5.29
N ALA A 42 17.27 3.19 -5.62
CA ALA A 42 18.59 2.91 -5.07
C ALA A 42 19.55 4.04 -5.46
N GLY A 43 19.72 5.01 -4.56
CA GLY A 43 20.77 6.01 -4.66
C GLY A 43 22.13 5.39 -4.34
N SER A 44 22.87 4.96 -5.37
CA SER A 44 24.32 5.02 -5.32
C SER A 44 24.91 5.19 -6.72
N ASN A 45 25.77 6.20 -6.85
CA ASN A 45 26.17 6.86 -8.09
C ASN A 45 26.98 5.99 -9.09
N ASN A 46 27.05 4.67 -8.90
CA ASN A 46 27.80 3.72 -9.75
C ASN A 46 27.01 2.45 -10.14
N GLY A 47 25.74 2.28 -9.73
CA GLY A 47 24.98 1.04 -9.89
C GLY A 47 23.87 1.12 -10.93
N ARG A 48 24.18 1.48 -12.17
CA ARG A 48 23.18 1.75 -13.22
C ARG A 48 22.51 0.50 -13.82
N VAL A 49 22.58 -0.65 -13.15
CA VAL A 49 21.98 -1.89 -13.64
C VAL A 49 21.48 -2.70 -12.44
N VAL A 50 20.25 -3.22 -12.55
CA VAL A 50 19.63 -4.25 -11.69
C VAL A 50 18.89 -3.78 -10.40
N VAL A 51 17.89 -2.89 -10.46
CA VAL A 51 16.90 -2.82 -9.34
C VAL A 51 15.43 -2.67 -9.79
N ASP A 52 15.14 -2.56 -11.10
CA ASP A 52 13.74 -2.46 -11.54
C ASP A 52 12.97 -3.79 -11.46
N SER A 53 13.68 -4.93 -11.36
CA SER A 53 13.09 -6.27 -11.39
C SER A 53 13.30 -7.11 -10.13
N VAL A 54 14.14 -6.70 -9.19
CA VAL A 54 14.64 -7.64 -8.16
C VAL A 54 13.79 -7.73 -6.91
N ASP A 55 13.02 -6.71 -6.52
CA ASP A 55 12.52 -6.72 -5.13
C ASP A 55 11.03 -6.43 -4.94
N LEU A 56 10.19 -6.52 -5.99
CA LEU A 56 8.73 -6.52 -5.79
C LEU A 56 8.24 -7.82 -5.12
N SER A 57 8.92 -8.94 -5.35
CA SER A 57 8.61 -10.24 -4.75
C SER A 57 9.25 -10.46 -3.37
N SER A 58 10.06 -9.52 -2.89
CA SER A 58 10.79 -9.70 -1.65
C SER A 58 9.88 -9.59 -0.44
N THR A 59 10.19 -10.40 0.58
CA THR A 59 9.48 -10.33 1.86
C THR A 59 9.54 -8.93 2.45
N GLN A 60 10.65 -8.19 2.28
CA GLN A 60 10.77 -6.82 2.77
C GLN A 60 9.79 -5.87 2.07
N THR A 61 9.61 -5.99 0.75
CA THR A 61 8.64 -5.17 0.02
C THR A 61 7.21 -5.51 0.38
N LYS A 62 6.88 -6.79 0.54
CA LYS A 62 5.54 -7.17 1.02
C LYS A 62 5.25 -6.63 2.41
N MET A 63 6.21 -6.72 3.34
CA MET A 63 6.06 -6.19 4.70
C MET A 63 5.94 -4.66 4.72
N ASP A 64 6.71 -3.96 3.89
CA ASP A 64 6.62 -2.51 3.78
C ASP A 64 5.26 -2.08 3.21
N ILE A 65 4.75 -2.77 2.19
CA ILE A 65 3.41 -2.53 1.63
C ILE A 65 2.34 -2.81 2.69
N TYR A 66 2.39 -3.97 3.36
CA TYR A 66 1.43 -4.37 4.39
C TYR A 66 1.35 -3.32 5.51
N ARG A 67 2.50 -2.86 6.01
CA ARG A 67 2.56 -1.81 7.03
C ARG A 67 1.86 -0.53 6.57
N VAL A 68 2.18 -0.05 5.37
CA VAL A 68 1.63 1.20 4.84
C VAL A 68 0.13 1.06 4.57
N VAL A 69 -0.34 -0.10 4.12
CA VAL A 69 -1.77 -0.41 3.97
C VAL A 69 -2.48 -0.38 5.32
N LEU A 70 -1.91 -0.99 6.37
CA LEU A 70 -2.49 -0.94 7.72
C LEU A 70 -2.60 0.50 8.25
N GLU A 71 -1.55 1.30 8.08
CA GLU A 71 -1.56 2.72 8.48
C GLU A 71 -2.66 3.51 7.74
N ALA A 72 -2.78 3.30 6.41
CA ALA A 72 -3.84 3.92 5.60
C ALA A 72 -5.26 3.46 5.99
N CYS A 73 -5.42 2.17 6.30
CA CYS A 73 -6.68 1.62 6.80
C CYS A 73 -7.15 2.30 8.09
N GLU A 74 -6.26 2.46 9.07
CA GLU A 74 -6.61 3.14 10.33
C GLU A 74 -6.94 4.63 10.11
N GLU A 75 -6.23 5.30 9.20
CA GLU A 75 -6.51 6.70 8.85
C GLU A 75 -7.90 6.85 8.23
N VAL A 76 -8.23 6.04 7.21
CA VAL A 76 -9.55 6.08 6.55
C VAL A 76 -10.66 5.66 7.51
N LYS A 77 -10.43 4.64 8.34
CA LYS A 77 -11.40 4.22 9.38
C LYS A 77 -11.68 5.34 10.38
N SER A 78 -10.67 6.12 10.76
CA SER A 78 -10.85 7.22 11.72
C SER A 78 -11.67 8.38 11.14
N ARG A 79 -11.60 8.61 9.82
CA ARG A 79 -12.23 9.75 9.13
C ARG A 79 -12.69 9.36 7.72
N PRO A 80 -13.72 8.52 7.59
CA PRO A 80 -14.12 8.03 6.29
C PRO A 80 -14.78 9.15 5.47
N HIS A 81 -14.50 9.19 4.17
CA HIS A 81 -15.10 10.16 3.24
C HIS A 81 -16.43 9.71 2.67
N HIS A 82 -16.78 8.43 2.81
CA HIS A 82 -18.06 7.93 2.35
C HIS A 82 -19.24 8.62 3.07
N ASN A 83 -20.38 8.76 2.40
CA ASN A 83 -21.56 9.49 2.91
C ASN A 83 -21.38 11.02 3.10
N ARG A 84 -20.41 11.65 2.43
CA ARG A 84 -20.39 13.11 2.22
C ARG A 84 -21.24 13.55 1.04
#